data_AF-C6HUD0-F1
#
_entry.id   AF-C6HUD0-F1
#
_cell.length_a   1.000
_cell.length_b   1.000
_cell.length_c   1.000
_cell.angle_alpha   90.00
_cell.angle_beta   90.00
_cell.angle_gamma   90.00
#
_symmetry.space_group_name_H-M   'P 1'
#
loop_
_entity.id
_entity.type
_entity.pdbx_description
1 polymer ?
#
loop_
_entity_poly.entity_id
_entity_poly.type
_entity_poly.pdbx_seq_one_letter_code
_entity_poly.pdbx_strand_id
1 'polypeptide(L)'
;VLGNHEDMMMDYLLPRARQKYPMESASGLPDHAFLFNGGEAWFRNYRMPAEVKGRLESLPLLIVVGEGESRFHVVHADLVRNLLDPVGGSASLPWETTGSAPTGSGKGNRPEVLFFTDADIDSGLPWEETRYIPGFDTFGTVADSLTWDRSLVHAINMKRRGLLVEGLALETPGLSPTYCGHTPLRKPLLAASQRFIDTGGFMRKSLESGLSLTEALTDRVWTARKHSNGTIEVEERVFERIG
;
A
#
# COMPACT_ATOMS: atom_id res chain seq x y z
N VAL A 1 -10.39 -4.53 -5.34
CA VAL A 1 -9.41 -3.45 -5.48
C VAL A 1 -8.27 -3.97 -6.32
N LEU A 2 -7.81 -3.23 -7.33
CA LEU A 2 -6.62 -3.59 -8.10
C LEU A 2 -5.36 -3.24 -7.29
N GLY A 3 -4.44 -4.19 -7.17
CA GLY A 3 -3.21 -4.03 -6.40
C GLY A 3 -1.96 -4.24 -7.23
N ASN A 4 -0.82 -4.13 -6.57
CA ASN A 4 0.48 -4.13 -7.21
C ASN A 4 0.84 -5.51 -7.82
N HIS A 5 0.42 -6.59 -7.17
CA HIS A 5 0.58 -7.95 -7.67
C HIS A 5 -0.27 -8.19 -8.92
N GLU A 6 -1.50 -7.67 -8.95
CA GLU A 6 -2.35 -7.73 -10.13
C GLU A 6 -1.71 -6.96 -11.30
N ASP A 7 -1.24 -5.73 -11.06
CA ASP A 7 -0.53 -4.93 -12.07
C ASP A 7 0.71 -5.65 -12.60
N MET A 8 1.56 -6.18 -11.71
CA MET A 8 2.74 -6.96 -12.10
C MET A 8 2.36 -8.23 -12.87
N MET A 9 1.29 -8.93 -12.48
CA MET A 9 0.81 -10.11 -13.21
C MET A 9 0.33 -9.74 -14.61
N MET A 10 -0.35 -8.60 -14.74
CA MET A 10 -0.86 -8.10 -16.01
C MET A 10 0.26 -7.68 -16.95
N ASP A 11 1.25 -6.95 -16.45
CA ASP A 11 2.46 -6.59 -17.18
C ASP A 11 3.23 -7.82 -17.67
N TYR A 12 3.33 -8.85 -16.83
CA TYR A 12 4.01 -10.09 -17.20
C TYR A 12 3.44 -10.70 -18.51
N LEU A 13 2.14 -10.55 -18.75
CA LEU A 13 1.45 -11.06 -19.94
C LEU A 13 1.62 -10.17 -21.18
N LEU A 14 2.18 -8.97 -21.04
CA LEU A 14 2.39 -8.02 -22.13
C LEU A 14 3.78 -8.17 -22.76
N PRO A 15 3.94 -7.84 -24.06
CA PRO A 15 5.26 -7.66 -24.65
C PRO A 15 6.04 -6.59 -23.88
N ARG A 16 7.36 -6.78 -23.71
CA ARG A 16 8.23 -5.89 -22.92
C ARG A 16 8.03 -4.40 -23.21
N ALA A 17 7.86 -4.00 -24.47
CA ALA A 17 7.67 -2.61 -24.87
C ALA A 17 6.36 -1.96 -24.34
N ARG A 18 5.47 -2.76 -23.74
CA ARG A 18 4.18 -2.34 -23.17
C ARG A 18 4.08 -2.60 -21.67
N GLN A 19 5.13 -3.13 -21.05
CA GLN A 19 5.15 -3.37 -19.61
C GLN A 19 5.31 -2.03 -18.89
N LYS A 20 4.42 -1.76 -17.93
CA LYS A 20 4.52 -0.60 -17.03
C LYS A 20 5.70 -0.74 -16.07
N TYR A 21 6.01 -1.98 -15.65
CA TYR A 21 7.07 -2.34 -14.71
C TYR A 21 8.08 -3.36 -15.29
N PRO A 22 8.93 -2.96 -16.26
CA PRO A 22 9.96 -3.83 -16.82
C PRO A 22 11.13 -3.97 -15.84
N MET A 23 11.36 -5.16 -15.28
CA MET A 23 12.48 -5.42 -14.39
C MET A 23 13.35 -6.53 -14.98
N GLU A 24 14.27 -6.19 -15.88
CA GLU A 24 15.36 -7.12 -16.22
C GLU A 24 16.36 -7.15 -15.06
N SER A 25 16.85 -8.34 -14.72
CA SER A 25 18.02 -8.44 -13.86
C SER A 25 19.24 -7.88 -14.58
N ALA A 26 20.25 -7.43 -13.82
CA ALA A 26 21.55 -6.99 -14.37
C ALA A 26 22.27 -8.06 -15.22
N SER A 27 21.78 -9.31 -15.24
CA SER A 27 22.32 -10.43 -16.01
C SER A 27 21.56 -10.74 -17.32
N GLY A 28 20.56 -9.94 -17.69
CA GLY A 28 19.84 -10.11 -18.97
C GLY A 28 18.97 -11.38 -19.03
N LEU A 29 18.63 -11.95 -17.88
CA LEU A 29 17.65 -13.03 -17.78
C LEU A 29 16.23 -12.43 -17.59
N PRO A 30 15.17 -13.06 -18.14
CA PRO A 30 13.81 -12.62 -17.89
C PRO A 30 13.43 -12.95 -16.45
N ASP A 31 13.48 -11.95 -15.57
CA ASP A 31 13.11 -12.08 -14.16
C ASP A 31 12.11 -10.98 -13.80
N HIS A 32 10.93 -11.04 -14.41
CA HIS A 32 9.88 -10.04 -14.23
C HIS A 32 9.51 -9.90 -12.74
N ALA A 33 9.22 -8.68 -12.28
CA ALA A 33 8.98 -8.36 -10.87
C ALA A 33 7.90 -9.26 -10.22
N PHE A 34 6.90 -9.67 -10.99
CA PHE A 34 5.90 -10.66 -10.59
C PHE A 34 6.51 -11.99 -10.10
N LEU A 35 7.51 -12.53 -10.81
CA LEU A 35 8.14 -13.82 -10.47
C LEU A 35 8.94 -13.73 -9.17
N PHE A 36 9.71 -12.65 -8.97
CA PHE A 36 10.43 -12.37 -7.72
C PHE A 36 9.51 -12.26 -6.50
N ASN A 37 8.31 -11.72 -6.69
CA ASN A 37 7.29 -11.67 -5.64
C ASN A 37 6.50 -12.99 -5.52
N GLY A 38 7.16 -14.12 -5.80
CA GLY A 38 6.62 -15.47 -5.70
C GLY A 38 5.47 -15.79 -6.67
N GLY A 39 5.31 -14.98 -7.72
CA GLY A 39 4.42 -15.25 -8.84
C GLY A 39 4.81 -16.51 -9.64
N GLU A 40 6.02 -17.05 -9.46
CA GLU A 40 6.45 -18.29 -10.12
C GLU A 40 5.52 -19.48 -9.83
N ALA A 41 5.10 -19.64 -8.56
CA ALA A 41 4.19 -20.72 -8.16
C ALA A 41 2.80 -20.57 -8.80
N TRP A 42 2.36 -19.32 -9.00
CA TRP A 42 1.12 -19.01 -9.70
C TRP A 42 1.29 -19.28 -11.20
N PHE A 43 2.37 -18.78 -11.81
CA PHE A 43 2.53 -18.76 -13.25
C PHE A 43 2.81 -20.12 -13.88
N ARG A 44 3.57 -21.01 -13.20
CA ARG A 44 3.99 -22.32 -13.77
C ARG A 44 2.84 -23.12 -14.40
N ASN A 45 1.62 -22.95 -13.91
CA ASN A 45 0.42 -23.62 -14.43
C ASN A 45 -0.70 -22.65 -14.87
N TYR A 46 -0.46 -21.34 -14.89
CA TYR A 46 -1.52 -20.35 -15.09
C TYR A 46 -1.57 -19.85 -16.54
N ARG A 47 -2.77 -19.97 -17.12
CA ARG A 47 -3.17 -19.30 -18.35
C ARG A 47 -4.35 -18.43 -17.99
N MET A 48 -4.17 -17.12 -17.96
CA MET A 48 -5.26 -16.19 -17.67
C MET A 48 -6.22 -16.16 -18.86
N PRO A 49 -7.49 -16.61 -18.72
CA PRO A 49 -8.48 -16.41 -19.77
C PRO A 49 -8.69 -14.91 -20.02
N ALA A 50 -8.98 -14.53 -21.27
CA ALA A 50 -9.23 -13.13 -21.63
C ALA A 50 -10.35 -12.50 -20.80
N GLU A 51 -11.35 -13.29 -20.39
CA GLU A 51 -12.42 -12.85 -19.49
C GLU A 51 -11.90 -12.49 -18.09
N VAL A 52 -11.03 -13.33 -17.51
CA VAL A 52 -10.44 -13.07 -16.18
C VAL A 52 -9.55 -11.84 -16.25
N LYS A 53 -8.78 -11.71 -17.34
CA LYS A 53 -7.95 -10.54 -17.62
C LYS A 53 -8.80 -9.25 -17.63
N GLY A 54 -9.87 -9.22 -18.43
CA GLY A 54 -10.75 -8.07 -18.52
C GLY A 54 -11.45 -7.74 -17.19
N ARG A 55 -11.84 -8.77 -16.41
CA ARG A 55 -12.38 -8.57 -15.06
C ARG A 55 -11.36 -7.97 -14.11
N LEU A 56 -10.10 -8.41 -14.18
CA LEU A 56 -9.03 -7.90 -13.34
C LEU A 56 -8.72 -6.43 -13.68
N GLU A 57 -8.60 -6.10 -14.97
CA GLU A 57 -8.41 -4.73 -15.46
C GLU A 57 -9.56 -3.79 -15.07
N SER A 58 -10.77 -4.33 -14.88
CA SER A 58 -11.94 -3.56 -14.46
C SER A 58 -12.04 -3.33 -12.95
N LEU A 59 -11.15 -3.91 -12.14
CA LEU A 59 -11.19 -3.72 -10.69
C LEU A 59 -10.84 -2.27 -10.35
N PRO A 60 -11.63 -1.62 -9.46
CA PRO A 60 -11.32 -0.26 -9.05
C PRO A 60 -10.06 -0.21 -8.17
N LEU A 61 -9.30 0.87 -8.23
CA LEU A 61 -8.17 1.14 -7.32
C LEU A 61 -8.63 1.60 -5.93
N LEU A 62 -9.84 2.17 -5.85
CA LEU A 62 -10.49 2.62 -4.62
C LEU A 62 -11.95 2.19 -4.67
N ILE A 63 -12.41 1.49 -3.63
CA ILE A 63 -13.82 1.16 -3.45
C ILE A 63 -14.38 2.04 -2.34
N VAL A 64 -15.46 2.75 -2.62
CA VAL A 64 -16.29 3.43 -1.61
C VAL A 64 -17.47 2.52 -1.28
N VAL A 65 -17.70 2.27 0.01
CA VAL A 65 -18.80 1.44 0.50
C VAL A 65 -19.62 2.26 1.48
N GLY A 66 -20.95 2.23 1.33
CA GLY A 66 -21.87 2.93 2.22
C GLY A 66 -21.83 4.45 2.07
N GLU A 67 -22.54 5.13 2.98
CA GLU A 67 -22.71 6.58 3.01
C GLU A 67 -22.80 7.07 4.47
N GLY A 68 -22.48 8.35 4.71
CA GLY A 68 -22.54 8.96 6.05
C GLY A 68 -21.74 8.17 7.08
N GLU A 69 -22.35 7.82 8.21
CA GLU A 69 -21.69 7.04 9.27
C GLU A 69 -21.37 5.59 8.87
N SER A 70 -21.99 5.08 7.80
CA SER A 70 -21.71 3.76 7.25
C SER A 70 -20.65 3.77 6.15
N ARG A 71 -20.09 4.95 5.82
CA ARG A 71 -19.10 5.11 4.77
C ARG A 71 -17.74 4.58 5.20
N PHE A 72 -17.14 3.77 4.34
CA PHE A 72 -15.73 3.38 4.44
C PHE A 72 -15.13 3.13 3.06
N HIS A 73 -13.81 3.04 3.02
CA HIS A 73 -13.06 2.80 1.80
C HIS A 73 -12.25 1.52 1.87
N VAL A 74 -12.00 0.92 0.70
CA VAL A 74 -11.03 -0.16 0.55
C VAL A 74 -10.06 0.22 -0.56
N VAL A 75 -8.77 0.23 -0.24
CA VAL A 75 -7.66 0.58 -1.13
C VAL A 75 -6.53 -0.46 -0.97
N HIS A 76 -5.70 -0.64 -2.01
CA HIS A 76 -4.60 -1.59 -1.93
C HIS A 76 -3.45 -1.05 -1.09
N ALA A 77 -2.92 0.13 -1.41
CA ALA A 77 -1.84 0.78 -0.68
C ALA A 77 -2.37 1.70 0.43
N ASP A 78 -1.97 2.97 0.48
CA ASP A 78 -2.50 3.98 1.39
C ASP A 78 -3.19 5.13 0.64
N LEU A 79 -4.07 5.87 1.33
CA LEU A 79 -4.82 6.99 0.75
C LEU A 79 -4.16 8.33 1.07
N VAL A 80 -2.87 8.44 0.73
CA VAL A 80 -2.05 9.64 0.96
C VAL A 80 -2.09 10.55 -0.27
N ARG A 81 -2.30 11.85 -0.05
CA ARG A 81 -2.16 12.87 -1.08
C ARG A 81 -0.67 13.20 -1.29
N ASN A 82 0.08 13.43 -0.22
CA ASN A 82 1.51 13.70 -0.34
C ASN A 82 2.23 13.44 0.98
N LEU A 83 3.52 13.10 0.91
CA LEU A 83 4.45 13.18 2.02
C LEU A 83 5.48 14.25 1.69
N LEU A 84 5.40 15.39 2.35
CA LEU A 84 6.33 16.49 2.19
C LEU A 84 7.48 16.32 3.19
N ASP A 85 8.58 15.66 2.78
CA ASP A 85 9.79 15.58 3.60
C ASP A 85 10.70 16.81 3.35
N PRO A 86 10.99 17.64 4.37
CA PRO A 86 11.84 18.83 4.23
C PRO A 86 13.33 18.52 4.07
N VAL A 87 13.78 17.27 4.25
CA VAL A 87 15.20 16.94 4.05
C VAL A 87 15.46 16.60 2.59
N GLY A 88 15.97 17.58 1.85
CA GLY A 88 16.57 17.44 0.52
C GLY A 88 17.88 16.65 0.52
N GLY A 89 17.89 15.45 1.07
CA GLY A 89 19.05 14.57 1.10
C GLY A 89 18.62 13.12 1.12
N SER A 90 19.13 12.35 0.17
CA SER A 90 18.94 10.91 -0.02
C SER A 90 19.40 10.01 1.15
N ALA A 91 19.53 10.54 2.37
CA ALA A 91 20.18 9.88 3.50
C ALA A 91 19.21 9.33 4.56
N SER A 92 17.92 9.66 4.51
CA SER A 92 16.91 9.19 5.47
C SER A 92 16.00 8.08 4.93
N LEU A 93 16.03 7.79 3.63
CA LEU A 93 15.32 6.64 3.08
C LEU A 93 16.06 5.34 3.47
N PRO A 94 15.37 4.33 4.04
CA PRO A 94 15.95 3.01 4.25
C PRO A 94 16.57 2.49 2.94
N TRP A 95 17.73 1.86 3.07
CA TRP A 95 18.75 1.50 2.08
C TRP A 95 18.37 0.67 0.83
N GLU A 96 17.14 0.72 0.32
CA GLU A 96 16.75 0.09 -0.96
C GLU A 96 16.30 1.08 -2.06
N THR A 97 16.33 2.39 -1.79
CA THR A 97 15.67 3.38 -2.66
C THR A 97 16.69 4.31 -3.36
N THR A 98 17.01 4.08 -4.63
CA THR A 98 17.77 5.05 -5.45
C THR A 98 16.80 5.98 -6.18
N GLY A 99 16.31 6.99 -5.48
CA GLY A 99 15.52 8.09 -6.05
C GLY A 99 15.54 9.29 -5.11
N SER A 100 15.82 10.48 -5.64
CA SER A 100 15.79 11.72 -4.84
C SER A 100 14.34 12.18 -4.66
N ALA A 101 13.85 12.19 -3.42
CA ALA A 101 12.54 12.74 -3.07
C ALA A 101 12.46 14.25 -3.40
N PRO A 102 11.30 14.78 -3.82
CA PRO A 102 11.09 16.21 -4.00
C PRO A 102 11.18 16.95 -2.67
N THR A 103 11.92 18.06 -2.67
CA THR A 103 12.03 18.98 -1.55
C THR A 103 10.72 19.74 -1.36
N GLY A 104 9.91 19.34 -0.38
CA GLY A 104 8.78 20.15 0.06
C GLY A 104 9.26 21.34 0.87
N SER A 105 8.66 22.52 0.69
CA SER A 105 8.84 23.66 1.58
C SER A 105 8.03 23.46 2.88
N GLY A 106 8.20 22.32 3.54
CA GLY A 106 7.56 22.02 4.82
C GLY A 106 7.73 23.25 5.71
N LYS A 107 6.62 23.76 6.27
CA LYS A 107 6.66 24.94 7.14
C LYS A 107 7.52 24.59 8.36
N GLY A 108 8.81 24.88 8.27
CA GLY A 108 9.82 24.62 9.30
C GLY A 108 10.17 23.14 9.49
N ASN A 109 11.16 22.61 8.75
CA ASN A 109 11.94 21.41 9.10
C ASN A 109 11.21 20.13 9.58
N ARG A 110 9.88 19.99 9.43
CA ARG A 110 9.11 18.80 9.81
C ARG A 110 8.46 18.14 8.60
N PRO A 111 8.56 16.81 8.44
CA PRO A 111 7.78 16.08 7.46
C PRO A 111 6.27 16.28 7.69
N GLU A 112 5.48 16.41 6.63
CA GLU A 112 4.02 16.53 6.68
C GLU A 112 3.36 15.47 5.80
N VAL A 113 2.36 14.77 6.34
CA VAL A 113 1.51 13.86 5.57
C VAL A 113 0.17 14.53 5.26
N LEU A 114 -0.15 14.63 3.98
CA LEU A 114 -1.43 15.11 3.48
C LEU A 114 -2.25 13.92 2.99
N PHE A 115 -3.56 13.95 3.21
CA PHE A 115 -4.47 12.87 2.81
C PHE A 115 -5.49 13.39 1.79
N PHE A 116 -6.01 12.48 0.98
CA PHE A 116 -7.27 12.75 0.29
C PHE A 116 -8.42 12.68 1.29
N THR A 117 -9.42 13.54 1.10
CA THR A 117 -10.66 13.55 1.89
C THR A 117 -11.80 12.88 1.14
N ASP A 118 -12.90 12.59 1.82
CA ASP A 118 -14.13 12.11 1.20
C ASP A 118 -14.62 13.08 0.11
N ALA A 119 -14.48 14.39 0.35
CA ALA A 119 -14.82 15.42 -0.63
C ALA A 119 -13.93 15.35 -1.88
N ASP A 120 -12.63 15.09 -1.73
CA ASP A 120 -11.72 14.89 -2.87
C ASP A 120 -12.14 13.66 -3.68
N ILE A 121 -12.45 12.54 -2.99
CA ILE A 121 -12.90 11.29 -3.61
C ILE A 121 -14.19 11.52 -4.39
N ASP A 122 -15.16 12.19 -3.78
CA ASP A 122 -16.49 12.45 -4.37
C ASP A 122 -16.40 13.42 -5.56
N SER A 123 -15.46 14.36 -5.53
CA SER A 123 -15.18 15.28 -6.64
C SER A 123 -14.41 14.64 -7.80
N GLY A 124 -13.87 13.43 -7.57
CA GLY A 124 -12.96 12.75 -8.48
C GLY A 124 -11.49 13.03 -8.13
N LEU A 125 -10.74 11.97 -7.88
CA LEU A 125 -9.31 12.08 -7.61
C LEU A 125 -8.56 12.62 -8.84
N PRO A 126 -7.46 13.38 -8.64
CA PRO A 126 -6.68 13.94 -9.73
C PRO A 126 -5.76 12.87 -10.34
N TRP A 127 -6.35 11.91 -11.08
CA TRP A 127 -5.68 10.68 -11.53
C TRP A 127 -4.32 10.91 -12.20
N GLU A 128 -4.21 11.93 -13.04
CA GLU A 128 -3.00 12.26 -13.81
C GLU A 128 -1.93 13.05 -13.02
N GLU A 129 -2.25 13.50 -11.79
CA GLU A 129 -1.31 14.29 -10.99
C GLU A 129 -0.11 13.44 -10.58
N THR A 130 1.07 13.85 -11.03
CA THR A 130 2.32 13.17 -10.73
C THR A 130 2.91 13.64 -9.40
N ARG A 131 3.35 12.69 -8.58
CA ARG A 131 3.99 12.91 -7.28
C ARG A 131 5.06 11.86 -7.01
N TYR A 132 5.97 12.14 -6.10
CA TYR A 132 6.89 11.11 -5.62
C TYR A 132 6.18 10.13 -4.71
N ILE A 133 6.43 8.84 -4.90
CA ILE A 133 5.77 7.76 -4.17
C ILE A 133 6.86 6.96 -3.44
N PRO A 134 7.03 7.10 -2.12
CA PRO A 134 8.06 6.41 -1.33
C PRO A 134 8.06 4.89 -1.39
N GLY A 135 6.99 4.24 -1.85
CA GLY A 135 6.96 2.79 -2.08
C GLY A 135 7.22 2.37 -3.53
N PHE A 136 7.32 3.35 -4.43
CA PHE A 136 7.67 3.18 -5.84
C PHE A 136 9.06 3.76 -6.17
N ASP A 137 9.66 4.50 -5.23
CA ASP A 137 10.98 5.15 -5.30
C ASP A 137 11.17 6.11 -6.48
N THR A 138 10.07 6.57 -7.08
CA THR A 138 10.08 7.50 -8.20
C THR A 138 8.77 8.30 -8.25
N PHE A 139 8.67 9.17 -9.25
CA PHE A 139 7.46 9.90 -9.57
C PHE A 139 6.46 9.01 -10.30
N GLY A 140 5.20 9.05 -9.87
CA GLY A 140 4.09 8.34 -10.49
C GLY A 140 2.77 9.09 -10.30
N THR A 141 1.73 8.58 -10.94
CA THR A 141 0.37 9.12 -10.89
C THR A 141 -0.35 8.82 -9.57
N VAL A 142 -1.55 9.36 -9.37
CA VAL A 142 -2.40 8.91 -8.24
C VAL A 142 -2.71 7.43 -8.33
N ALA A 143 -2.91 6.90 -9.54
CA ALA A 143 -3.12 5.47 -9.73
C ALA A 143 -1.91 4.66 -9.22
N ASP A 144 -0.69 5.12 -9.48
CA ASP A 144 0.52 4.49 -8.95
C ASP A 144 0.59 4.59 -7.42
N SER A 145 0.17 5.70 -6.83
CA SER A 145 0.14 5.86 -5.37
C SER A 145 -0.83 4.86 -4.72
N LEU A 146 -2.06 4.73 -5.21
CA LEU A 146 -3.03 3.78 -4.66
C LEU A 146 -2.59 2.30 -4.80
N THR A 147 -1.63 2.03 -5.68
CA THR A 147 -1.05 0.70 -5.91
C THR A 147 0.25 0.46 -5.14
N TRP A 148 1.10 1.47 -4.94
CA TRP A 148 2.48 1.25 -4.46
C TRP A 148 2.88 2.05 -3.23
N ASP A 149 2.06 3.00 -2.79
CA ASP A 149 2.51 3.96 -1.79
C ASP A 149 2.73 3.33 -0.40
N ARG A 150 3.71 3.88 0.29
CA ARG A 150 4.13 3.50 1.65
C ARG A 150 4.35 4.72 2.52
N SER A 151 3.93 5.90 2.05
CA SER A 151 4.13 7.20 2.68
C SER A 151 3.66 7.23 4.12
N LEU A 152 2.48 6.68 4.43
CA LEU A 152 1.94 6.72 5.78
C LEU A 152 2.76 5.82 6.72
N VAL A 153 3.13 4.62 6.28
CA VAL A 153 4.00 3.73 7.07
C VAL A 153 5.39 4.34 7.27
N HIS A 154 5.92 5.02 6.25
CA HIS A 154 7.19 5.74 6.34
C HIS A 154 7.13 6.86 7.40
N ALA A 155 6.11 7.70 7.34
CA ALA A 155 5.84 8.75 8.32
C ALA A 155 5.69 8.20 9.76
N ILE A 156 5.00 7.07 9.93
CA ILE A 156 4.86 6.41 11.24
C ILE A 156 6.21 5.93 11.76
N ASN A 157 7.07 5.39 10.89
CA ASN A 157 8.41 4.97 11.28
C ASN A 157 9.31 6.17 11.63
N MET A 158 9.19 7.30 10.94
CA MET A 158 9.83 8.57 11.33
C MET A 158 9.38 8.99 12.74
N LYS A 159 8.08 8.98 13.01
CA LYS A 159 7.53 9.31 14.34
C LYS A 159 8.05 8.36 15.43
N ARG A 160 8.07 7.04 15.18
CA ARG A 160 8.64 6.04 16.09
C ARG A 160 10.13 6.22 16.37
N ARG A 161 10.87 6.88 15.47
CA ARG A 161 12.29 7.27 15.64
C ARG A 161 12.45 8.60 16.38
N GLY A 162 11.36 9.25 16.79
CA GLY A 162 11.37 10.50 17.55
C GLY A 162 11.24 11.77 16.70
N LEU A 163 10.97 11.67 15.39
CA LEU A 163 10.70 12.85 14.57
C LEU A 163 9.27 13.35 14.81
N LEU A 164 9.10 14.66 14.79
CA LEU A 164 7.79 15.29 14.74
C LEU A 164 7.31 15.29 13.29
N VAL A 165 6.20 14.60 13.03
CA VAL A 165 5.56 14.51 11.71
C VAL A 165 4.19 15.17 11.78
N GLU A 166 3.97 16.17 10.94
CA GLU A 166 2.70 16.89 10.84
C GLU A 166 1.67 16.08 10.05
N GLY A 167 0.39 16.28 10.33
CA GLY A 167 -0.72 15.52 9.74
C GLY A 167 -0.90 14.11 10.30
N LEU A 168 0.06 13.58 11.07
CA LEU A 168 -0.01 12.23 11.61
C LEU A 168 -0.79 12.18 12.94
N ALA A 169 -2.12 12.07 12.84
CA ALA A 169 -3.06 11.88 13.95
C ALA A 169 -3.79 10.51 13.84
N LEU A 170 -4.54 10.13 14.89
CA LEU A 170 -5.33 8.89 14.85
C LEU A 170 -6.40 8.94 13.75
N GLU A 171 -7.01 10.10 13.57
CA GLU A 171 -8.07 10.37 12.59
C GLU A 171 -7.68 11.57 11.73
N THR A 172 -8.08 11.52 10.47
CA THR A 172 -7.96 12.62 9.52
C THR A 172 -9.35 13.24 9.33
N PRO A 173 -9.54 14.52 9.67
CA PRO A 173 -10.82 15.19 9.48
C PRO A 173 -11.30 15.11 8.04
N GLY A 174 -12.56 14.71 7.85
CA GLY A 174 -13.16 14.58 6.52
C GLY A 174 -12.69 13.35 5.72
N LEU A 175 -11.99 12.40 6.34
CA LEU A 175 -11.66 11.11 5.73
C LEU A 175 -12.31 9.96 6.51
N SER A 176 -13.20 9.24 5.84
CA SER A 176 -13.85 8.03 6.35
C SER A 176 -12.85 6.89 6.62
N PRO A 177 -13.20 5.93 7.50
CA PRO A 177 -12.43 4.70 7.71
C PRO A 177 -11.94 4.09 6.39
N THR A 178 -10.64 3.90 6.26
CA THR A 178 -10.05 3.40 5.01
C THR A 178 -9.25 2.14 5.29
N TYR A 179 -9.59 1.02 4.66
CA TYR A 179 -8.92 -0.26 4.87
C TYR A 179 -7.84 -0.47 3.80
N CYS A 180 -6.63 -0.74 4.26
CA CYS A 180 -5.41 -0.71 3.47
C CYS A 180 -4.64 -2.04 3.56
N GLY A 181 -4.02 -2.44 2.46
CA GLY A 181 -3.12 -3.58 2.38
C GLY A 181 -1.69 -3.15 2.05
N HIS A 182 -1.08 -3.85 1.08
CA HIS A 182 0.21 -3.58 0.44
C HIS A 182 1.46 -3.67 1.32
N THR A 183 1.51 -2.90 2.42
CA THR A 183 2.66 -2.81 3.30
C THR A 183 2.48 -3.79 4.44
N PRO A 184 3.22 -4.91 4.46
CA PRO A 184 3.02 -5.89 5.50
C PRO A 184 3.52 -5.38 6.85
N LEU A 185 2.64 -5.37 7.84
CA LEU A 185 2.94 -5.00 9.22
C LEU A 185 2.91 -6.23 10.12
N ARG A 186 3.60 -6.17 11.26
CA ARG A 186 3.57 -7.28 12.24
C ARG A 186 2.20 -7.45 12.90
N LYS A 187 1.47 -6.34 13.04
CA LYS A 187 0.14 -6.25 13.65
C LYS A 187 -0.72 -5.29 12.83
N PRO A 188 -2.05 -5.45 12.85
CA PRO A 188 -2.97 -4.46 12.30
C PRO A 188 -2.69 -3.08 12.93
N LEU A 189 -2.77 -2.01 12.13
CA LEU A 189 -2.43 -0.65 12.54
C LEU A 189 -3.54 0.32 12.14
N LEU A 190 -3.93 1.20 13.07
CA LEU A 190 -4.84 2.32 12.85
C LEU A 190 -4.06 3.64 12.96
N ALA A 191 -4.04 4.38 11.85
CA ALA A 191 -3.36 5.67 11.73
C ALA A 191 -4.08 6.55 10.69
N ALA A 192 -4.34 7.82 11.02
CA ALA A 192 -4.89 8.81 10.09
C ALA A 192 -6.17 8.36 9.36
N SER A 193 -7.12 7.78 10.10
CA SER A 193 -8.33 7.10 9.60
C SER A 193 -8.10 5.83 8.77
N GLN A 194 -6.84 5.44 8.52
CA GLN A 194 -6.47 4.25 7.75
C GLN A 194 -6.20 3.04 8.65
N ARG A 195 -6.75 1.88 8.28
CA ARG A 195 -6.66 0.59 8.95
C ARG A 195 -5.86 -0.36 8.08
N PHE A 196 -4.58 -0.52 8.39
CA PHE A 196 -3.70 -1.48 7.73
C PHE A 196 -4.01 -2.89 8.24
N ILE A 197 -4.42 -3.76 7.33
CA ILE A 197 -4.75 -5.16 7.62
C ILE A 197 -3.78 -6.14 6.98
N ASP A 198 -2.84 -5.70 6.14
CA ASP A 198 -1.82 -6.61 5.63
C ASP A 198 -0.83 -6.99 6.75
N THR A 199 -0.97 -8.22 7.22
CA THR A 199 -0.07 -8.83 8.21
C THR A 199 0.89 -9.84 7.59
N GLY A 200 1.17 -9.75 6.30
CA GLY A 200 2.19 -10.56 5.62
C GLY A 200 1.82 -12.02 5.40
N GLY A 201 0.52 -12.34 5.23
CA GLY A 201 0.04 -13.71 5.02
C GLY A 201 0.69 -14.43 3.85
N PHE A 202 1.10 -13.69 2.81
CA PHE A 202 1.88 -14.21 1.70
C PHE A 202 3.34 -14.52 2.07
N MET A 203 4.00 -13.61 2.79
CA MET A 203 5.44 -13.69 3.05
C MET A 203 5.84 -14.85 3.94
N ARG A 204 5.00 -15.23 4.92
CA ARG A 204 5.29 -16.29 5.93
C ARG A 204 6.67 -16.16 6.58
N LYS A 205 7.23 -14.94 6.64
CA LYS A 205 8.60 -14.66 7.08
C LYS A 205 8.75 -14.70 8.61
N SER A 206 7.65 -14.59 9.36
CA SER A 206 7.65 -14.66 10.83
C SER A 206 6.47 -15.47 11.35
N LEU A 207 6.59 -15.95 12.59
CA LEU A 207 5.47 -16.55 13.34
C LEU A 207 4.34 -15.55 13.61
N GLU A 208 4.54 -14.25 13.39
CA GLU A 208 3.50 -13.23 13.53
C GLU A 208 2.75 -12.97 12.22
N SER A 209 3.26 -13.48 11.09
CA SER A 209 2.68 -13.24 9.76
C SER A 209 1.40 -14.07 9.56
N GLY A 210 0.37 -13.49 8.96
CA GLY A 210 -0.90 -14.19 8.74
C GLY A 210 -1.85 -13.50 7.77
N LEU A 211 -2.93 -14.20 7.41
CA LEU A 211 -4.05 -13.62 6.69
C LEU A 211 -4.95 -12.91 7.69
N SER A 212 -5.13 -11.60 7.54
CA SER A 212 -6.05 -10.86 8.39
C SER A 212 -7.39 -10.59 7.73
N LEU A 213 -8.43 -10.59 8.54
CA LEU A 213 -9.80 -10.25 8.18
C LEU A 213 -10.36 -9.31 9.24
N THR A 214 -11.11 -8.30 8.83
CA THR A 214 -11.66 -7.29 9.74
C THR A 214 -13.15 -7.12 9.47
N GLU A 215 -13.90 -6.86 10.54
CA GLU A 215 -15.29 -6.46 10.47
C GLU A 215 -15.35 -4.95 10.22
N ALA A 216 -15.88 -4.55 9.07
CA ALA A 216 -15.91 -3.15 8.63
C ALA A 216 -16.62 -2.25 9.66
N LEU A 217 -16.12 -1.01 9.79
CA LEU A 217 -16.59 0.02 10.72
C LEU A 217 -16.46 -0.34 12.21
N THR A 218 -15.84 -1.47 12.52
CA THR A 218 -15.47 -1.85 13.89
C THR A 218 -13.94 -1.89 14.04
N ASP A 219 -13.48 -2.08 15.27
CA ASP A 219 -12.06 -2.33 15.55
C ASP A 219 -11.73 -3.83 15.65
N ARG A 220 -12.65 -4.71 15.25
CA ARG A 220 -12.46 -6.16 15.29
C ARG A 220 -11.68 -6.64 14.07
N VAL A 221 -10.62 -7.37 14.33
CA VAL A 221 -9.75 -7.95 13.33
C VAL A 221 -9.27 -9.30 13.82
N TRP A 222 -9.23 -10.29 12.93
CA TRP A 222 -8.70 -11.62 13.19
C TRP A 222 -7.52 -11.86 12.28
N THR A 223 -6.51 -12.56 12.78
CA THR A 223 -5.36 -13.00 11.97
C THR A 223 -5.26 -14.51 12.03
N ALA A 224 -5.39 -15.16 10.88
CA ALA A 224 -5.17 -16.58 10.69
C ALA A 224 -3.70 -16.85 10.34
N ARG A 225 -3.04 -17.70 11.12
CA ARG A 225 -1.64 -18.09 10.94
C ARG A 225 -1.51 -19.57 10.68
N LYS A 226 -0.59 -19.95 9.80
CA LYS A 226 -0.24 -21.35 9.57
C LYS A 226 1.10 -21.67 10.23
N HIS A 227 1.08 -22.60 11.17
CA HIS A 227 2.27 -23.11 11.86
C HIS A 227 3.02 -24.15 11.03
N SER A 228 4.28 -24.41 11.37
CA SER A 228 5.15 -25.37 10.67
C SER A 228 4.60 -26.81 10.69
N ASN A 229 3.86 -27.18 11.75
CA ASN A 229 3.16 -28.46 11.87
C ASN A 229 1.87 -28.54 11.02
N GLY A 230 1.55 -27.50 10.23
CA GLY A 230 0.38 -27.44 9.36
C GLY A 230 -0.90 -26.95 10.03
N THR A 231 -0.92 -26.76 11.35
CA THR A 231 -2.09 -26.23 12.07
C THR A 231 -2.35 -24.76 11.71
N ILE A 232 -3.63 -24.38 11.69
CA ILE A 232 -4.05 -22.98 11.51
C ILE A 232 -4.59 -22.49 12.85
N GLU A 233 -4.01 -21.41 13.35
CA GLU A 233 -4.48 -20.70 14.53
C GLU A 233 -5.13 -19.39 14.09
N VAL A 234 -6.30 -19.09 14.63
CA VAL A 234 -7.01 -17.83 14.40
C VAL A 234 -7.11 -17.12 15.74
N GLU A 235 -6.64 -15.87 15.78
CA GLU A 235 -6.79 -15.03 16.97
C GLU A 235 -7.44 -13.70 16.60
N GLU A 236 -8.27 -13.19 17.51
CA GLU A 236 -8.71 -11.80 17.47
C GLU A 236 -7.55 -10.90 17.92
N ARG A 237 -7.33 -9.82 17.17
CA ARG A 237 -6.31 -8.81 17.40
C ARG A 237 -6.97 -7.45 17.57
N VAL A 238 -6.19 -6.51 18.11
CA VAL A 238 -6.56 -5.10 18.20
C VAL A 238 -5.64 -4.31 17.27
N PHE A 239 -6.18 -3.30 16.62
CA PHE A 239 -5.37 -2.33 15.90
C PHE A 239 -4.40 -1.63 16.86
N GLU A 240 -3.10 -1.72 16.58
CA GLU A 240 -2.13 -0.81 17.16
C GLU A 240 -2.54 0.62 16.76
N ARG A 241 -2.50 1.57 17.69
CA ARG A 241 -2.84 2.96 17.42
C ARG A 241 -1.57 3.78 17.44
N ILE A 242 -1.47 4.74 16.54
CA ILE A 242 -0.38 5.71 16.64
C ILE A 242 -0.56 6.53 17.92
N GLY A 243 0.44 6.50 18.80
CA GLY A 243 0.57 7.40 19.95
C GLY A 243 1.24 8.68 19.53
#